data_AF-A0A497K4I7-F1
#
_entry.id   AF-A0A497K4I7-F1
#
_cell.length_a   1.000
_cell.length_b   1.000
_cell.length_c   1.000
_cell.angle_alpha   90.00
_cell.angle_beta   90.00
_cell.angle_gamma   90.00
#
_symmetry.space_group_name_H-M   'P 1'
#
loop_
_entity.id
_entity.type
_entity.pdbx_description
1 polymer ?
#
loop_
_entity_poly.entity_id
_entity_poly.type
_entity_poly.pdbx_seq_one_letter_code
_entity_poly.pdbx_strand_id
1 'polypeptide(L)'
;MELIVKPILTYNIYKRREATSWRPWGGIQTESDLAEERMRIEEEISDLSAKVDFPLRMLPLTCIRRIKELDDVMDDVESSDVILLYAAGGDEELLRNVISQRPSIVFVRHKSGPIYLWYEIAHPTLIRRRTDEIAQPWIGYDDVVVDDYGEVIWRLRAYYGLKNT
;
A
#
# COMPACT_ATOMS: atom_id res chain seq x y z
N MET A 1 14.42 -14.06 -14.23
CA MET A 1 13.65 -12.88 -14.65
C MET A 1 13.71 -11.84 -13.54
N GLU A 2 13.49 -10.55 -13.81
CA GLU A 2 13.37 -9.53 -12.75
C GLU A 2 11.95 -9.54 -12.13
N LEU A 3 11.84 -9.25 -10.84
CA LEU A 3 10.54 -8.96 -10.20
C LEU A 3 10.23 -7.48 -10.37
N ILE A 4 9.08 -7.15 -10.95
CA ILE A 4 8.60 -5.79 -11.17
C ILE A 4 7.59 -5.46 -10.09
N VAL A 5 7.85 -4.41 -9.31
CA VAL A 5 6.98 -3.99 -8.21
C VAL A 5 6.41 -2.61 -8.49
N LYS A 6 5.10 -2.46 -8.32
CA LYS A 6 4.41 -1.17 -8.43
C LYS A 6 4.09 -0.62 -7.03
N PRO A 7 4.83 0.40 -6.54
CA PRO A 7 4.49 1.07 -5.30
C PRO A 7 3.32 2.02 -5.49
N ILE A 8 2.31 1.92 -4.63
CA ILE A 8 1.10 2.76 -4.64
C ILE A 8 0.86 3.29 -3.23
N LEU A 9 0.72 4.60 -3.10
CA LEU A 9 0.26 5.26 -1.87
C LEU A 9 -1.22 5.61 -2.01
N THR A 10 -2.08 5.00 -1.19
CA THR A 10 -3.47 5.47 -1.06
C THR A 10 -3.60 6.46 0.07
N TYR A 11 -4.23 7.60 -0.18
CA TYR A 11 -4.38 8.67 0.80
C TYR A 11 -5.72 9.38 0.66
N ASN A 12 -6.05 10.24 1.62
CA ASN A 12 -7.15 11.19 1.48
C ASN A 12 -6.90 12.43 2.33
N ILE A 13 -7.33 13.60 1.86
CA ILE A 13 -7.19 14.89 2.56
C ILE A 13 -8.59 15.38 2.91
N TYR A 14 -8.94 15.28 4.19
CA TYR A 14 -10.28 15.58 4.67
C TYR A 14 -10.44 17.06 4.98
N LYS A 15 -11.59 17.63 4.63
CA LYS A 15 -11.95 19.01 4.98
C LYS A 15 -12.92 19.01 6.15
N ARG A 16 -12.68 19.91 7.11
CA ARG A 16 -13.56 20.09 8.27
C ARG A 16 -14.99 20.35 7.83
N ARG A 17 -15.93 19.62 8.45
CA ARG A 17 -17.37 19.84 8.32
C ARG A 17 -17.95 20.14 9.70
N GLU A 18 -18.76 21.18 9.76
CA GLU A 18 -19.42 21.58 11.00
C GLU A 18 -20.39 20.49 11.46
N ALA A 19 -20.45 20.27 12.78
CA ALA A 19 -21.34 19.30 13.43
C ALA A 19 -21.28 17.86 12.88
N THR A 20 -20.18 17.46 12.25
CA THR A 20 -20.03 16.14 11.61
C THR A 20 -18.67 15.53 11.91
N SER A 21 -18.58 14.22 12.13
CA SER A 21 -17.31 13.49 12.10
C SER A 21 -16.76 13.50 10.67
N TRP A 22 -15.70 14.25 10.43
CA TRP A 22 -15.22 14.54 9.08
C TRP A 22 -13.86 13.92 8.74
N ARG A 23 -13.15 13.41 9.75
CA ARG A 23 -11.77 12.93 9.63
C ARG A 23 -11.59 11.57 10.31
N PRO A 24 -11.03 10.55 9.62
CA PRO A 24 -10.62 9.30 10.23
C PRO A 24 -9.25 9.45 10.92
N TRP A 25 -8.72 8.37 11.49
CA TRP A 25 -7.33 8.33 11.96
C TRP A 25 -6.36 8.45 10.78
N GLY A 26 -5.13 8.88 11.07
CA GLY A 26 -4.07 9.02 10.06
C GLY A 26 -3.23 10.28 10.25
N GLY A 27 -1.96 10.23 9.85
CA GLY A 27 -1.01 11.33 9.97
C GLY A 27 -0.94 12.25 8.74
N ILE A 28 -1.44 11.83 7.58
CA ILE A 28 -1.46 12.64 6.36
C ILE A 28 -2.75 13.46 6.32
N GLN A 29 -2.65 14.78 6.51
CA GLN A 29 -3.80 15.67 6.64
C GLN A 29 -3.78 16.87 5.69
N THR A 30 -2.62 17.18 5.14
CA THR A 30 -2.40 18.29 4.21
C THR A 30 -1.63 17.82 2.98
N GLU A 31 -1.60 18.65 1.94
CA GLU A 31 -0.77 18.41 0.75
C GLU A 31 0.73 18.42 1.11
N SER A 32 1.13 19.17 2.16
CA SER A 32 2.51 19.17 2.66
C SER A 32 2.87 17.82 3.27
N ASP A 33 2.00 17.28 4.13
CA ASP A 33 2.21 15.97 4.75
C ASP A 33 2.32 14.87 3.68
N LEU A 34 1.49 14.96 2.62
CA LEU A 34 1.55 14.05 1.49
C LEU A 34 2.88 14.15 0.74
N ALA A 35 3.37 15.37 0.49
CA ALA A 35 4.64 15.58 -0.18
C ALA A 35 5.82 15.04 0.63
N GLU A 36 5.84 15.29 1.95
CA GLU A 36 6.85 14.76 2.85
C GLU A 36 6.83 13.23 2.89
N GLU A 37 5.64 12.63 2.96
CA GLU A 37 5.52 11.17 2.98
C GLU A 37 5.91 10.55 1.65
N ARG A 38 5.56 11.18 0.53
CA ARG A 38 5.98 10.74 -0.80
C ARG A 38 7.50 10.71 -0.91
N MET A 39 8.18 11.77 -0.48
CA MET A 39 9.65 11.83 -0.50
C MET A 39 10.27 10.75 0.39
N ARG A 40 9.72 10.54 1.59
CA ARG A 40 10.16 9.48 2.51
C ARG A 40 10.04 8.11 1.86
N ILE A 41 8.90 7.80 1.25
CA ILE A 41 8.69 6.51 0.58
C ILE A 41 9.66 6.34 -0.59
N GLU A 42 9.88 7.38 -1.40
CA GLU A 42 10.82 7.32 -2.52
C GLU A 42 12.26 7.00 -2.04
N GLU A 43 12.72 7.61 -0.95
CA GLU A 43 14.02 7.30 -0.32
C GLU A 43 14.07 5.86 0.22
N GLU A 44 13.05 5.44 0.97
CA GLU A 44 13.01 4.11 1.59
C GLU A 44 12.93 2.98 0.56
N ILE A 45 12.21 3.17 -0.54
CA ILE A 45 12.15 2.21 -1.65
C ILE A 45 13.51 2.15 -2.37
N SER A 46 14.20 3.28 -2.52
CA SER A 46 15.56 3.30 -3.06
C SER A 46 16.51 2.46 -2.19
N ASP A 47 16.47 2.68 -0.88
CA ASP A 47 17.24 1.92 0.11
C ASP A 47 16.88 0.42 0.13
N LEU A 48 15.59 0.09 0.02
CA LEU A 48 15.14 -1.29 -0.08
C LEU A 48 15.71 -1.95 -1.34
N SER A 49 15.64 -1.27 -2.48
CA SER A 49 16.15 -1.77 -3.77
C SER A 49 17.66 -1.99 -3.75
N ALA A 50 18.40 -1.24 -2.93
CA ALA A 50 19.83 -1.44 -2.72
C ALA A 50 20.17 -2.63 -1.79
N LYS A 51 19.23 -3.05 -0.94
CA LYS A 51 19.44 -4.13 0.06
C LYS A 51 19.03 -5.51 -0.42
N VAL A 52 18.22 -5.61 -1.48
CA VAL A 52 17.79 -6.90 -2.01
C VAL A 52 18.92 -7.65 -2.70
N ASP A 53 18.91 -8.98 -2.58
CA ASP A 53 19.89 -9.91 -3.14
C ASP A 53 19.39 -10.61 -4.42
N PHE A 54 18.27 -10.14 -5.00
CA PHE A 54 17.67 -10.67 -6.22
C PHE A 54 17.31 -9.53 -7.20
N PRO A 55 17.21 -9.82 -8.52
CA PRO A 55 16.79 -8.84 -9.52
C PRO A 55 15.39 -8.27 -9.24
N LEU A 56 15.35 -7.01 -8.83
CA LEU A 56 14.15 -6.24 -8.51
C LEU A 56 14.14 -4.95 -9.32
N ARG A 57 13.01 -4.65 -9.95
CA ARG A 57 12.74 -3.37 -10.60
C ARG A 57 11.54 -2.71 -9.93
N MET A 58 11.78 -1.55 -9.32
CA MET A 58 10.70 -0.74 -8.79
C MET A 58 10.18 0.23 -9.86
N LEU A 59 8.86 0.24 -10.08
CA LEU A 59 8.20 1.28 -10.87
C LEU A 59 8.06 2.57 -10.04
N PRO A 60 7.82 3.73 -10.68
CA PRO A 60 7.60 4.97 -9.96
C PRO A 60 6.42 4.89 -8.97
N LEU A 61 6.58 5.51 -7.80
CA LEU A 61 5.52 5.66 -6.81
C LEU A 61 4.35 6.46 -7.38
N THR A 62 3.15 5.91 -7.26
CA THR A 62 1.91 6.61 -7.60
C THR A 62 1.10 6.89 -6.35
N CYS A 63 0.66 8.14 -6.18
CA CYS A 63 -0.27 8.53 -5.12
C CYS A 63 -1.70 8.55 -5.68
N ILE A 64 -2.60 7.74 -5.10
CA ILE A 64 -3.98 7.59 -5.53
C ILE A 64 -4.91 8.02 -4.39
N ARG A 65 -5.85 8.91 -4.70
CA ARG A 65 -6.88 9.37 -3.76
C ARG A 65 -8.26 8.82 -4.07
N ARG A 66 -8.54 8.51 -5.34
CA ARG A 66 -9.87 8.08 -5.81
C ARG A 66 -9.73 6.90 -6.75
N ILE A 67 -10.75 6.04 -6.77
CA ILE A 67 -10.79 4.84 -7.63
C ILE A 67 -10.51 5.17 -9.10
N LYS A 68 -11.07 6.27 -9.62
CA LYS A 68 -10.85 6.70 -11.02
C LYS A 68 -9.39 6.98 -11.38
N GLU A 69 -8.56 7.33 -10.40
CA GLU A 69 -7.12 7.59 -10.63
C GLU A 69 -6.33 6.28 -10.73
N LEU A 70 -6.95 5.12 -10.46
CA LEU A 70 -6.35 3.80 -10.71
C LEU A 70 -6.30 3.49 -12.22
N ASP A 71 -7.29 3.95 -12.98
CA ASP A 71 -7.34 3.76 -14.43
C ASP A 71 -6.13 4.42 -15.12
N ASP A 72 -5.67 5.57 -14.60
CA ASP A 72 -4.54 6.33 -15.12
C ASP A 72 -3.19 5.59 -14.98
N VAL A 73 -3.14 4.54 -14.14
CA VAL A 73 -1.91 3.75 -13.88
C VAL A 73 -2.11 2.27 -14.13
N MET A 74 -3.19 1.88 -14.83
CA MET A 74 -3.51 0.48 -15.06
C MET A 74 -2.42 -0.24 -15.87
N ASP A 75 -1.82 0.42 -16.88
CA ASP A 75 -0.73 -0.15 -17.67
C ASP A 75 0.50 -0.51 -16.81
N ASP A 76 0.85 0.35 -15.84
CA ASP A 76 1.91 0.10 -14.87
C ASP A 76 1.55 -1.06 -13.94
N VAL A 77 0.29 -1.13 -13.50
CA VAL A 77 -0.20 -2.22 -12.64
C VAL A 77 -0.19 -3.55 -13.39
N GLU A 78 -0.63 -3.58 -14.64
CA GLU A 78 -0.66 -4.77 -15.48
C GLU A 78 0.73 -5.27 -15.87
N SER A 79 1.70 -4.37 -16.00
CA SER A 79 3.10 -4.72 -16.25
C SER A 79 3.87 -5.13 -14.99
N SER A 80 3.32 -4.89 -13.81
CA SER A 80 3.93 -5.29 -12.53
C SER A 80 3.57 -6.71 -12.10
N ASP A 81 4.45 -7.35 -11.33
CA ASP A 81 4.18 -8.67 -10.73
C ASP A 81 3.50 -8.54 -9.37
N VAL A 82 3.85 -7.50 -8.61
CA VAL A 82 3.40 -7.29 -7.22
C VAL A 82 3.12 -5.80 -6.99
N ILE A 83 2.06 -5.49 -6.24
CA ILE A 83 1.80 -4.15 -5.73
C ILE A 83 2.37 -4.03 -4.32
N LEU A 84 3.14 -2.97 -4.07
CA LEU A 84 3.50 -2.54 -2.71
C LEU A 84 2.59 -1.39 -2.32
N LEU A 85 1.51 -1.70 -1.59
CA LEU A 85 0.46 -0.76 -1.21
C LEU A 85 0.79 -0.10 0.13
N TYR A 86 1.14 1.17 0.10
CA TYR A 86 1.20 2.05 1.26
C TYR A 86 -0.20 2.54 1.60
N ALA A 87 -0.84 1.87 2.56
CA ALA A 87 -2.25 2.09 2.88
C ALA A 87 -2.44 3.23 3.90
N ALA A 88 -2.12 4.48 3.53
CA ALA A 88 -2.21 5.61 4.46
C ALA A 88 -3.64 6.08 4.73
N GLY A 89 -4.49 6.03 3.70
CA GLY A 89 -5.89 6.43 3.74
C GLY A 89 -6.66 5.89 2.55
N GLY A 90 -7.75 6.57 2.18
CA GLY A 90 -8.70 6.09 1.18
C GLY A 90 -9.81 5.24 1.81
N ASP A 91 -10.90 5.02 1.06
CA ASP A 91 -12.00 4.16 1.50
C ASP A 91 -11.74 2.68 1.18
N GLU A 92 -12.56 1.80 1.76
CA GLU A 92 -12.47 0.35 1.56
C GLU A 92 -12.61 -0.03 0.08
N GLU A 93 -13.45 0.69 -0.67
CA GLU A 93 -13.67 0.41 -2.07
C GLU A 93 -12.42 0.66 -2.91
N LEU A 94 -11.71 1.77 -2.66
CA LEU A 94 -10.43 2.06 -3.30
C LEU A 94 -9.40 0.96 -3.04
N LEU A 95 -9.17 0.60 -1.78
CA LEU A 95 -8.17 -0.42 -1.48
C LEU A 95 -8.51 -1.78 -2.09
N ARG A 96 -9.79 -2.16 -2.06
CA ARG A 96 -10.25 -3.40 -2.71
C ARG A 96 -9.99 -3.40 -4.21
N ASN A 97 -10.22 -2.28 -4.88
CA ASN A 97 -9.93 -2.15 -6.30
C ASN A 97 -8.43 -2.23 -6.61
N VAL A 98 -7.56 -1.75 -5.71
CA VAL A 98 -6.11 -1.87 -5.87
C VAL A 98 -5.65 -3.32 -5.66
N ILE A 99 -5.99 -3.93 -4.52
CA ILE A 99 -5.50 -5.28 -4.17
C ILE A 99 -6.06 -6.38 -5.07
N SER A 100 -7.17 -6.13 -5.78
CA SER A 100 -7.74 -7.09 -6.71
C SER A 100 -6.98 -7.21 -8.04
N GLN A 101 -6.08 -6.28 -8.36
CA GLN A 101 -5.40 -6.27 -9.66
C GLN A 101 -4.20 -7.21 -9.73
N ARG A 102 -3.43 -7.30 -8.64
CA ARG A 102 -2.19 -8.07 -8.53
C ARG A 102 -1.96 -8.54 -7.10
N PRO A 103 -1.16 -9.61 -6.89
CA PRO A 103 -0.64 -9.93 -5.56
C PRO A 103 -0.09 -8.67 -4.88
N SER A 104 -0.46 -8.46 -3.62
CA SER A 104 -0.26 -7.16 -2.96
C SER A 104 0.34 -7.35 -1.58
N ILE A 105 1.39 -6.58 -1.28
CA ILE A 105 1.91 -6.39 0.08
C ILE A 105 1.30 -5.08 0.59
N VAL A 106 0.54 -5.15 1.68
CA VAL A 106 -0.08 -3.98 2.31
C VAL A 106 0.81 -3.48 3.43
N PHE A 107 1.56 -2.43 3.15
CA PHE A 107 2.41 -1.76 4.14
C PHE A 107 1.61 -0.71 4.92
N VAL A 108 1.67 -0.81 6.25
CA VAL A 108 1.04 0.15 7.17
C VAL A 108 2.07 0.71 8.15
N ARG A 109 2.07 2.04 8.34
CA ARG A 109 2.97 2.72 9.28
C ARG A 109 2.36 2.89 10.66
N HIS A 110 3.21 2.74 11.68
CA HIS A 110 2.89 3.00 13.08
C HIS A 110 3.91 3.94 13.75
N LYS A 111 5.20 3.82 13.45
CA LYS A 111 6.32 4.51 14.13
C LYS A 111 7.34 5.19 13.20
N SER A 112 7.57 4.71 11.99
CA SER A 112 8.60 5.25 11.06
C SER A 112 8.22 6.56 10.37
N GLY A 113 6.99 7.03 10.59
CA GLY A 113 6.44 8.18 9.89
C GLY A 113 5.01 8.49 10.37
N PRO A 114 4.18 9.14 9.54
CA PRO A 114 2.78 9.39 9.88
C PRO A 114 2.05 8.06 10.09
N ILE A 115 1.23 7.97 11.13
CA ILE A 115 0.38 6.78 11.35
C ILE A 115 -0.60 6.62 10.19
N TYR A 116 -0.81 5.38 9.74
CA TYR A 116 -1.73 5.09 8.64
C TYR A 116 -3.11 4.70 9.17
N LEU A 117 -4.18 5.11 8.48
CA LEU A 117 -5.55 4.69 8.82
C LEU A 117 -5.66 3.16 8.84
N TRP A 118 -5.08 2.51 7.84
CA TRP A 118 -5.24 1.07 7.68
C TRP A 118 -4.44 0.25 8.70
N TYR A 119 -3.54 0.86 9.47
CA TYR A 119 -2.98 0.23 10.67
C TYR A 119 -4.08 -0.09 11.70
N GLU A 120 -5.08 0.78 11.83
CA GLU A 120 -6.21 0.61 12.74
C GLU A 120 -7.19 -0.46 12.23
N ILE A 121 -7.50 -0.44 10.92
CA ILE A 121 -8.71 -1.10 10.40
C ILE A 121 -8.50 -2.14 9.29
N ALA A 122 -7.27 -2.40 8.80
CA ALA A 122 -7.05 -3.39 7.73
C ALA A 122 -7.62 -4.76 8.09
N HIS A 123 -7.38 -5.24 9.29
CA HIS A 123 -7.86 -6.55 9.73
C HIS A 123 -9.40 -6.66 9.77
N PRO A 124 -10.14 -5.83 10.54
CA PRO A 124 -11.60 -5.95 10.61
C PRO A 124 -12.32 -5.49 9.34
N THR A 125 -11.78 -4.51 8.60
CA THR A 125 -12.49 -3.88 7.48
C THR A 125 -12.06 -4.45 6.13
N LEU A 126 -10.76 -4.52 5.83
CA LEU A 126 -10.29 -4.95 4.52
C LEU A 126 -10.27 -6.49 4.39
N ILE A 127 -9.70 -7.18 5.38
CA ILE A 127 -9.49 -8.63 5.34
C ILE A 127 -10.77 -9.39 5.70
N ARG A 128 -11.35 -9.10 6.87
CA ARG A 128 -12.53 -9.81 7.38
C ARG A 128 -13.85 -9.24 6.91
N ARG A 129 -13.86 -8.05 6.30
CA ARG A 129 -15.06 -7.35 5.83
C ARG A 129 -16.21 -7.34 6.85
N ARG A 130 -15.87 -7.04 8.11
CA ARG A 130 -16.81 -7.00 9.26
C ARG A 130 -17.50 -8.34 9.53
N THR A 131 -16.85 -9.44 9.18
CA THR A 131 -17.23 -10.81 9.55
C THR A 131 -16.22 -11.41 10.52
N ASP A 132 -16.46 -12.65 10.95
CA ASP A 132 -15.53 -13.31 11.86
C ASP A 132 -14.34 -13.99 11.18
N GLU A 133 -14.42 -14.24 9.88
CA GLU A 133 -13.41 -14.95 9.08
C GLU A 133 -12.88 -14.07 7.94
N ILE A 134 -11.84 -14.53 7.23
CA ILE A 134 -11.40 -13.86 5.99
C ILE A 134 -12.54 -13.90 4.96
N ALA A 135 -12.90 -12.74 4.41
CA ALA A 135 -14.09 -12.57 3.57
C ALA A 135 -13.77 -11.99 2.17
N GLN A 136 -12.51 -12.02 1.76
CA GLN A 136 -12.06 -11.68 0.41
C GLN A 136 -10.85 -12.54 0.00
N PRO A 137 -10.59 -12.72 -1.32
CA PRO A 137 -9.63 -13.73 -1.79
C PRO A 137 -8.22 -13.20 -2.11
N TRP A 138 -7.99 -11.89 -2.04
CA TRP A 138 -6.80 -11.23 -2.60
C TRP A 138 -5.64 -11.10 -1.62
N ILE A 139 -5.94 -10.91 -0.33
CA ILE A 139 -4.94 -10.77 0.74
C ILE A 139 -5.32 -11.57 1.98
N GLY A 140 -4.35 -11.96 2.80
CA GLY A 140 -4.51 -12.55 4.11
C GLY A 140 -3.84 -11.71 5.20
N TYR A 141 -3.68 -12.29 6.39
CA TYR A 141 -2.97 -11.63 7.49
C TYR A 141 -1.49 -11.44 7.18
N ASP A 142 -0.89 -12.44 6.53
CA ASP A 142 0.52 -12.42 6.19
C ASP A 142 0.86 -11.37 5.13
N ASP A 143 -0.10 -10.86 4.36
CA ASP A 143 0.13 -9.83 3.34
C ASP A 143 0.22 -8.42 3.93
N VAL A 144 -0.12 -8.24 5.21
CA VAL A 144 -0.02 -6.95 5.91
C VAL A 144 1.32 -6.86 6.63
N VAL A 145 2.10 -5.83 6.31
CA VAL A 145 3.38 -5.54 6.94
C VAL A 145 3.27 -4.26 7.77
N VAL A 146 3.56 -4.37 9.06
CA VAL A 146 3.55 -3.24 9.99
C VAL A 146 4.97 -2.73 10.13
N ASP A 147 5.28 -1.69 9.37
CA ASP A 147 6.44 -0.83 9.63
C ASP A 147 7.83 -1.52 9.63
N ASP A 148 7.98 -2.58 8.85
CA ASP A 148 9.21 -3.35 8.75
C ASP A 148 9.56 -3.67 7.28
N TYR A 149 10.59 -3.00 6.75
CA TYR A 149 11.05 -3.22 5.39
C TYR A 149 11.80 -4.55 5.20
N GLY A 150 12.35 -5.15 6.25
CA GLY A 150 12.89 -6.50 6.19
C GLY A 150 11.80 -7.54 5.90
N GLU A 151 10.63 -7.35 6.50
CA GLU A 151 9.43 -8.13 6.21
C GLU A 151 8.89 -7.92 4.79
N VAL A 152 8.99 -6.70 4.25
CA VAL A 152 8.68 -6.43 2.83
C VAL A 152 9.65 -7.20 1.92
N ILE A 153 10.96 -7.10 2.18
CA ILE A 153 12.00 -7.79 1.38
C ILE A 153 11.78 -9.30 1.39
N TRP A 154 11.45 -9.88 2.55
CA TRP A 154 11.19 -11.32 2.66
C TRP A 154 10.04 -11.77 1.75
N ARG A 155 8.94 -11.02 1.72
CA ARG A 155 7.78 -11.32 0.85
C ARG A 155 8.09 -11.11 -0.63
N LEU A 156 8.80 -10.03 -0.97
CA LEU A 156 9.27 -9.82 -2.34
C LEU A 156 10.18 -10.97 -2.81
N ARG A 157 11.05 -11.49 -1.92
CA ARG A 157 11.86 -12.67 -2.23
C ARG A 157 11.00 -13.91 -2.49
N ALA A 158 9.92 -14.11 -1.73
CA ALA A 158 8.98 -15.20 -1.97
C ALA A 158 8.28 -15.07 -3.33
N TYR A 159 7.80 -13.88 -3.70
CA TYR A 159 7.22 -13.62 -5.03
C TYR A 159 8.23 -13.81 -6.16
N TYR A 160 9.48 -13.39 -5.96
CA TYR A 160 10.56 -13.65 -6.90
C TYR A 160 10.75 -15.16 -7.12
N GLY A 161 10.74 -15.95 -6.04
CA GLY A 161 10.80 -17.41 -6.12
C GLY A 161 9.65 -17.97 -6.97
N LEU A 162 8.41 -17.57 -6.67
CA LEU A 162 7.21 -18.00 -7.39
C LEU A 162 7.22 -17.62 -8.88
N LYS A 163 7.75 -16.43 -9.23
CA LYS A 163 7.85 -15.99 -10.63
C LYS A 163 8.84 -16.84 -11.46
N ASN A 164 9.85 -17.41 -10.81
CA ASN A 164 10.94 -18.13 -11.47
C ASN A 164 10.83 -19.67 -11.34
N THR A 165 9.66 -20.18 -10.96
CA THR A 165 9.29 -21.61 -11.07
C THR A 165 8.48 -21.87 -12.32
#